data_AF-T1JNL2-F1
#
_entry.id   AF-T1JNL2-F1
#
_cell.length_a   1.000
_cell.length_b   1.000
_cell.length_c   1.000
_cell.angle_alpha   90.00
_cell.angle_beta   90.00
_cell.angle_gamma   90.00
#
_symmetry.space_group_name_H-M   'P 1'
#
loop_
_entity.id
_entity.type
_entity.pdbx_description
1 polymer ?
#
loop_
_entity_poly.entity_id
_entity_poly.type
_entity_poly.pdbx_seq_one_letter_code
_entity_poly.pdbx_strand_id
1 'polypeptide(L)'
;MSEKVDKENSKVSFFRHVGISLFTGIFVLVLAIISVILFFVLINHEDYKNLAVQEAFISEMILSMLTAVSVIVAMLKIRRFRYTHHRNVELDNILLIVGQIGIYLFSIFSIISGHLAHTGLLNNFVIFSSLSRLIQATLQTIFILDASQRVASSAADANRKPGREMVTFLLVCNFAMWIITTLETGRHDSNSIQLRFFGFWGWTIIARISTPLAIFYRFHSTKI
;
A
#
# COMPACT_ATOMS: atom_id res chain seq x y z
N MET A 1 -44.06 11.36 7.06
CA MET A 1 -43.15 12.50 7.33
C MET A 1 -41.80 12.01 7.87
N SER A 2 -41.76 11.22 8.96
CA SER A 2 -40.53 10.70 9.59
C SER A 2 -39.59 9.96 8.63
N GLU A 3 -40.10 9.04 7.82
CA GLU A 3 -39.27 8.21 6.93
C GLU A 3 -38.56 9.01 5.80
N LYS A 4 -39.15 10.13 5.36
CA LYS A 4 -38.52 11.04 4.38
C LYS A 4 -37.37 11.81 5.02
N VAL A 5 -37.56 12.30 6.25
CA VAL A 5 -36.55 13.04 7.02
C VAL A 5 -35.37 12.12 7.38
N ASP A 6 -35.64 10.87 7.76
CA ASP A 6 -34.58 9.88 8.05
C ASP A 6 -33.75 9.51 6.81
N LYS A 7 -34.40 9.38 5.64
CA LYS A 7 -33.70 9.15 4.37
C LYS A 7 -32.83 10.33 3.94
N GLU A 8 -33.29 11.56 4.17
CA GLU A 8 -32.55 12.78 3.86
C GLU A 8 -31.34 12.96 4.79
N ASN A 9 -31.53 12.78 6.11
CA ASN A 9 -30.45 12.80 7.09
C ASN A 9 -29.39 11.70 6.82
N SER A 10 -29.82 10.50 6.44
CA SER A 10 -28.89 9.42 6.07
C SER A 10 -28.10 9.74 4.79
N LYS A 11 -28.69 10.45 3.81
CA LYS A 11 -27.98 10.89 2.60
C LYS A 11 -26.96 11.97 2.92
N VAL A 12 -27.33 12.98 3.70
CA VAL A 12 -26.43 14.08 4.10
C VAL A 12 -25.23 13.54 4.90
N SER A 13 -25.48 12.66 5.88
CA SER A 13 -24.40 12.00 6.64
C SER A 13 -23.47 11.20 5.73
N PHE A 14 -24.01 10.46 4.76
CA PHE A 14 -23.23 9.70 3.79
C PHE A 14 -22.32 10.60 2.95
N PHE A 15 -22.87 11.66 2.33
CA PHE A 15 -22.03 12.59 1.54
C PHE A 15 -20.94 13.25 2.38
N ARG A 16 -21.22 13.55 3.66
CA ARG A 16 -20.21 14.09 4.58
C ARG A 16 -19.07 13.12 4.82
N HIS A 17 -19.37 11.84 5.07
CA HIS A 17 -18.34 10.83 5.33
C HIS A 17 -17.53 10.48 4.06
N VAL A 18 -18.18 10.35 2.90
CA VAL A 18 -17.51 10.23 1.59
C VAL A 18 -16.53 11.38 1.35
N GLY A 19 -16.98 12.62 1.59
CA GLY A 19 -16.16 13.81 1.40
C GLY A 19 -14.91 13.82 2.28
N ILE A 20 -15.05 13.46 3.56
CA ILE A 20 -13.92 13.38 4.51
C ILE A 20 -12.91 12.31 4.06
N SER A 21 -13.38 11.12 3.66
CA SER A 21 -12.50 10.05 3.19
C SER A 21 -11.76 10.42 1.90
N LEU A 22 -12.44 11.08 0.95
CA LEU A 22 -11.82 11.55 -0.28
C LEU A 22 -10.78 12.63 0.01
N PHE A 23 -11.13 13.64 0.83
CA PHE A 23 -10.21 14.72 1.20
C PHE A 23 -8.98 14.18 1.93
N THR A 24 -9.17 13.26 2.87
CA THR A 24 -8.06 12.62 3.59
C THR A 24 -7.17 11.83 2.63
N GLY A 25 -7.75 11.10 1.67
CA GLY A 25 -6.98 10.39 0.64
C GLY A 25 -6.19 11.34 -0.26
N ILE A 26 -6.81 12.42 -0.72
CA ILE A 26 -6.13 13.45 -1.54
C ILE A 26 -4.98 14.08 -0.76
N PHE A 27 -5.17 14.36 0.53
CA PHE A 27 -4.10 14.89 1.38
C PHE A 27 -2.92 13.92 1.47
N VAL A 28 -3.17 12.62 1.65
CA VAL A 28 -2.11 11.58 1.63
C VAL A 28 -1.41 11.55 0.28
N LEU A 29 -2.15 11.67 -0.83
CA LEU A 29 -1.58 11.69 -2.18
C LEU A 29 -0.69 12.92 -2.40
N VAL A 30 -1.12 14.10 -1.93
CA VAL A 30 -0.32 15.32 -2.01
C VAL A 30 0.98 15.18 -1.21
N LEU A 31 0.91 14.63 0.01
CA LEU A 31 2.11 14.37 0.81
C LEU A 31 3.05 13.37 0.13
N ALA A 32 2.52 12.32 -0.49
CA ALA A 32 3.31 11.37 -1.27
C ALA A 32 4.00 12.04 -2.47
N ILE A 33 3.30 12.92 -3.19
CA ILE A 33 3.89 13.68 -4.30
C ILE A 33 4.99 14.62 -3.79
N ILE A 34 4.77 15.32 -2.67
CA ILE A 34 5.77 16.20 -2.07
C ILE A 34 7.03 15.40 -1.68
N SER A 35 6.85 14.25 -1.03
CA SER A 35 7.93 13.34 -0.65
C SER A 35 8.74 12.90 -1.88
N VAL A 36 8.08 12.46 -2.95
CA VAL A 36 8.74 12.09 -4.20
C VAL A 36 9.52 13.26 -4.81
N ILE A 37 8.95 14.47 -4.86
CA ILE A 37 9.64 15.66 -5.38
C ILE A 37 10.86 15.96 -4.51
N LEU A 38 10.72 15.90 -3.19
CA LEU A 38 11.81 16.12 -2.24
C LEU A 38 12.94 15.12 -2.47
N PHE A 39 12.63 13.83 -2.57
CA PHE A 39 13.59 12.79 -2.95
C PHE A 39 14.32 13.13 -4.26
N PHE A 40 13.59 13.48 -5.32
CA PHE A 40 14.19 13.82 -6.62
C PHE A 40 15.09 15.05 -6.56
N VAL A 41 14.74 16.05 -5.76
CA VAL A 41 15.59 17.23 -5.58
C VAL A 41 16.86 16.86 -4.82
N LEU A 42 16.74 16.17 -3.68
CA LEU A 42 17.89 15.88 -2.82
C LEU A 42 18.85 14.85 -3.43
N ILE A 43 18.35 13.83 -4.14
CA ILE A 43 19.21 12.75 -4.68
C ILE A 43 20.22 13.24 -5.73
N ASN A 44 19.92 14.37 -6.38
CA ASN A 44 20.80 14.98 -7.38
C ASN A 44 21.94 15.82 -6.77
N HIS A 45 21.91 16.10 -5.45
CA HIS A 45 22.97 16.82 -4.75
C HIS A 45 23.79 15.84 -3.90
N GLU A 46 25.12 15.78 -4.13
CA GLU A 46 26.00 14.79 -3.49
C GLU A 46 25.95 14.84 -1.95
N ASP A 47 25.91 16.05 -1.38
CA ASP A 47 25.86 16.28 0.07
C ASP A 47 24.55 15.79 0.71
N TYR A 48 23.46 15.74 -0.06
CA TYR A 48 22.12 15.42 0.42
C TYR A 48 21.66 14.01 0.04
N LYS A 49 22.49 13.21 -0.63
CA LYS A 49 22.12 11.84 -1.05
C LYS A 49 21.66 10.96 0.11
N ASN A 50 22.36 10.99 1.24
CA ASN A 50 21.98 10.19 2.41
C ASN A 50 20.65 10.66 3.03
N LEU A 51 20.40 11.97 3.01
CA LEU A 51 19.14 12.54 3.50
C LEU A 51 17.98 12.17 2.58
N ALA A 52 18.17 12.19 1.26
CA ALA A 52 17.18 11.71 0.28
C ALA A 52 16.79 10.25 0.56
N VAL A 53 17.78 9.39 0.81
CA VAL A 53 17.56 7.97 1.08
C VAL A 53 16.80 7.76 2.40
N GLN A 54 17.15 8.50 3.45
CA GLN A 54 16.43 8.41 4.73
C GLN A 54 14.98 8.89 4.59
N GLU A 55 14.78 9.98 3.87
CA GLU A 55 13.46 10.55 3.61
C GLU A 55 12.55 9.53 2.89
N ALA A 56 13.05 8.87 1.84
CA ALA A 56 12.33 7.81 1.13
C ALA A 56 11.93 6.62 2.05
N PHE A 57 12.84 6.16 2.91
CA PHE A 57 12.50 5.08 3.85
C PHE A 57 11.45 5.52 4.88
N ILE A 58 11.55 6.75 5.38
CA ILE A 58 10.62 7.29 6.37
C ILE A 58 9.24 7.50 5.74
N SER A 59 9.16 8.07 4.54
CA SER A 59 7.91 8.30 3.83
C SER A 59 7.20 6.97 3.51
N GLU A 60 7.94 5.97 3.02
CA GLU A 60 7.43 4.62 2.78
C GLU A 60 6.91 3.97 4.07
N MET A 61 7.67 4.06 5.17
CA MET A 61 7.27 3.52 6.46
C MET A 61 5.99 4.18 6.98
N ILE A 62 5.91 5.51 6.97
CA ILE A 62 4.72 6.25 7.43
C ILE A 62 3.50 5.85 6.60
N LEU A 63 3.63 5.84 5.27
CA LEU A 63 2.52 5.51 4.38
C LEU A 63 2.07 4.05 4.55
N SER A 64 3.01 3.13 4.72
CA SER A 64 2.71 1.71 4.96
C SER A 64 1.99 1.49 6.29
N MET A 65 2.39 2.17 7.37
CA MET A 65 1.71 2.11 8.67
C MET A 65 0.30 2.70 8.61
N LEU A 66 0.14 3.87 7.99
CA LEU A 66 -1.16 4.52 7.80
C LEU A 66 -2.11 3.59 7.02
N THR A 67 -1.60 2.96 5.96
CA THR A 67 -2.42 2.03 5.16
C THR A 67 -2.72 0.75 5.93
N ALA A 68 -1.77 0.19 6.69
CA ALA A 68 -2.00 -0.99 7.51
C ALA A 68 -3.10 -0.78 8.56
N VAL A 69 -3.07 0.35 9.27
CA VAL A 69 -4.14 0.74 10.21
C VAL A 69 -5.48 0.84 9.49
N SER A 70 -5.50 1.47 8.32
CA SER A 70 -6.71 1.65 7.52
C SER A 70 -7.30 0.33 7.04
N VAL A 71 -6.44 -0.62 6.64
CA VAL A 71 -6.83 -1.99 6.28
C VAL A 71 -7.40 -2.74 7.48
N ILE A 72 -6.79 -2.61 8.66
CA ILE A 72 -7.31 -3.25 9.88
C ILE A 72 -8.69 -2.69 10.24
N VAL A 73 -8.86 -1.36 10.24
CA VAL A 73 -10.17 -0.72 10.41
C VAL A 73 -11.16 -1.23 9.37
N ALA A 74 -10.70 -1.46 8.14
CA ALA A 74 -11.52 -1.97 7.07
C ALA A 74 -11.99 -3.40 7.25
N MET A 75 -11.09 -4.29 7.64
CA MET A 75 -11.41 -5.65 8.02
C MET A 75 -12.44 -5.68 9.16
N LEU A 76 -12.29 -4.83 10.18
CA LEU A 76 -13.23 -4.79 11.31
C LEU A 76 -14.63 -4.32 10.89
N LYS A 77 -14.73 -3.35 9.98
CA LYS A 77 -16.02 -2.88 9.45
C LYS A 77 -16.69 -3.92 8.55
N ILE A 78 -15.92 -4.59 7.69
CA ILE A 78 -16.47 -5.53 6.70
C ILE A 78 -16.91 -6.87 7.32
N ARG A 79 -16.41 -7.22 8.52
CA ARG A 79 -16.86 -8.40 9.28
C ARG A 79 -18.37 -8.48 9.53
N ARG A 80 -19.08 -7.35 9.44
CA ARG A 80 -20.54 -7.29 9.62
C ARG A 80 -21.33 -7.78 8.40
N PHE A 81 -20.70 -7.89 7.23
CA PHE A 81 -21.35 -8.40 6.02
C PHE A 81 -21.28 -9.93 5.96
N ARG A 82 -22.35 -10.54 5.44
CA ARG A 82 -22.47 -11.98 5.21
C ARG A 82 -21.38 -12.49 4.28
N TYR A 83 -20.76 -13.58 4.71
CA TYR A 83 -19.79 -14.34 3.95
C TYR A 83 -20.52 -15.28 2.98
N THR A 84 -20.15 -15.27 1.70
CA THR A 84 -20.73 -16.15 0.68
C THR A 84 -19.63 -17.06 0.12
N HIS A 85 -19.62 -18.31 0.56
CA HIS A 85 -18.58 -19.31 0.24
C HIS A 85 -18.60 -19.81 -1.22
N HIS A 86 -19.63 -19.49 -2.01
CA HIS A 86 -19.89 -20.09 -3.33
C HIS A 86 -19.32 -19.30 -4.52
N ARG A 87 -18.45 -18.33 -4.28
CA ARG A 87 -17.79 -17.58 -5.35
C ARG A 87 -16.44 -18.25 -5.64
N ASN A 88 -16.33 -18.91 -6.80
CA ASN A 88 -15.06 -19.48 -7.27
C ASN A 88 -13.93 -18.46 -7.08
N VAL A 89 -12.74 -18.94 -6.71
CA VAL A 89 -11.56 -18.07 -6.62
C VAL A 89 -11.39 -17.40 -7.98
N GLU A 90 -11.71 -16.11 -8.05
CA GLU A 90 -11.64 -15.36 -9.29
C GLU A 90 -10.19 -15.30 -9.72
N LEU A 91 -9.94 -15.34 -11.04
CA LEU A 91 -8.61 -15.25 -11.62
C LEU A 91 -7.82 -14.07 -11.01
N ASP A 92 -8.49 -12.95 -10.78
CA ASP A 92 -7.95 -11.74 -10.16
C ASP A 92 -7.34 -12.00 -8.77
N ASN A 93 -7.91 -12.90 -7.96
CA ASN A 93 -7.38 -13.27 -6.65
C ASN A 93 -6.09 -14.10 -6.75
N ILE A 94 -5.99 -14.98 -7.75
CA ILE A 94 -4.77 -15.75 -8.01
C ILE A 94 -3.67 -14.81 -8.50
N LEU A 95 -4.01 -13.91 -9.43
CA LEU A 95 -3.10 -12.89 -9.95
C LEU A 95 -2.57 -11.99 -8.83
N LEU A 96 -3.42 -11.61 -7.88
CA LEU A 96 -3.01 -10.88 -6.68
C LEU A 96 -1.95 -11.64 -5.88
N ILE A 97 -2.18 -12.92 -5.60
CA ILE A 97 -1.23 -13.76 -4.84
C ILE A 97 0.10 -13.92 -5.60
N VAL A 98 0.05 -14.11 -6.92
CA VAL A 98 1.26 -14.22 -7.74
C VAL A 98 2.05 -12.91 -7.75
N GLY A 99 1.38 -11.77 -7.88
CA GLY A 99 2.04 -10.46 -7.82
C GLY A 99 2.73 -10.22 -6.47
N GLN A 100 2.09 -10.64 -5.38
CA GLN A 100 2.60 -10.50 -4.01
C GLN A 100 3.98 -11.15 -3.82
N ILE A 101 4.30 -12.19 -4.59
CA ILE A 101 5.61 -12.87 -4.56
C ILE A 101 6.75 -11.87 -4.85
N GLY A 102 6.56 -10.92 -5.78
CA GLY A 102 7.57 -9.90 -6.08
C GLY A 102 7.89 -9.00 -4.89
N ILE A 103 6.87 -8.60 -4.13
CA ILE A 103 7.06 -7.80 -2.91
C ILE A 103 7.84 -8.60 -1.85
N TYR A 104 7.54 -9.88 -1.73
CA TYR A 104 8.22 -10.76 -0.76
C TYR A 104 9.67 -11.00 -1.14
N LEU A 105 9.95 -11.31 -2.41
CA LEU A 105 11.31 -11.48 -2.91
C LEU A 105 12.14 -10.23 -2.61
N PHE A 106 11.68 -9.05 -3.06
CA PHE A 106 12.40 -7.80 -2.85
C PHE A 106 12.67 -7.52 -1.36
N SER A 107 11.65 -7.73 -0.51
CA SER A 107 11.75 -7.41 0.92
C SER A 107 12.63 -8.41 1.67
N ILE A 108 12.58 -9.70 1.34
CA ILE A 108 13.41 -10.73 1.98
C ILE A 108 14.89 -10.48 1.64
N PHE A 109 15.23 -10.25 0.37
CA PHE A 109 16.61 -9.93 -0.01
C PHE A 109 17.11 -8.61 0.62
N SER A 110 16.22 -7.62 0.75
CA SER A 110 16.52 -6.37 1.46
C SER A 110 16.78 -6.58 2.96
N ILE A 111 16.03 -7.47 3.63
CA ILE A 111 16.25 -7.83 5.03
C ILE A 111 17.59 -8.58 5.19
N ILE A 112 17.88 -9.54 4.31
CA ILE A 112 19.13 -10.32 4.34
C ILE A 112 20.34 -9.39 4.23
N SER A 113 20.34 -8.51 3.23
CA SER A 113 21.44 -7.54 3.04
C SER A 113 21.52 -6.54 4.18
N GLY A 114 20.40 -6.00 4.66
CA GLY A 114 20.39 -5.07 5.80
C GLY A 114 20.94 -5.70 7.09
N HIS A 115 20.60 -6.95 7.37
CA HIS A 115 21.02 -7.66 8.58
C HIS A 115 22.50 -8.09 8.51
N LEU A 116 22.93 -8.65 7.37
CA LEU A 116 24.28 -9.22 7.22
C LEU A 116 25.36 -8.20 6.88
N ALA A 117 25.03 -7.05 6.27
CA ALA A 117 26.00 -6.03 5.90
C ALA A 117 26.44 -5.13 7.08
N HIS A 118 26.61 -5.70 8.29
CA HIS A 118 26.86 -5.04 9.58
C HIS A 118 27.38 -3.58 9.54
N THR A 119 26.76 -2.73 10.39
CA THR A 119 27.08 -1.33 10.76
C THR A 119 26.50 -0.22 9.86
N GLY A 120 25.48 0.48 10.39
CA GLY A 120 24.94 1.72 9.84
C GLY A 120 23.47 1.98 10.20
N LEU A 121 23.08 3.22 10.49
CA LEU A 121 21.68 3.60 10.74
C LEU A 121 20.77 3.32 9.54
N LEU A 122 21.30 3.44 8.32
CA LEU A 122 20.58 3.16 7.08
C LEU A 122 20.18 1.67 6.97
N ASN A 123 21.00 0.74 7.47
CA ASN A 123 20.68 -0.69 7.45
C ASN A 123 19.42 -0.97 8.29
N ASN A 124 19.27 -0.30 9.43
CA ASN A 124 18.08 -0.42 10.26
C ASN A 124 16.84 0.08 9.50
N PHE A 125 16.92 1.23 8.81
CA PHE A 125 15.82 1.73 7.97
C PHE A 125 15.44 0.76 6.86
N VAL A 126 16.40 0.10 6.20
CA VAL A 126 16.14 -0.95 5.19
C VAL A 126 15.36 -2.12 5.79
N ILE A 127 15.76 -2.60 6.97
CA ILE A 127 15.10 -3.74 7.63
C ILE A 127 13.68 -3.35 8.06
N PHE A 128 13.52 -2.20 8.73
CA PHE A 128 12.23 -1.75 9.22
C PHE A 128 11.26 -1.42 8.09
N SER A 129 11.70 -0.76 7.03
CA SER A 129 10.88 -0.50 5.85
C SER A 129 10.47 -1.80 5.16
N SER A 130 11.40 -2.75 4.99
CA SER A 130 11.10 -4.05 4.38
C SER A 130 10.11 -4.87 5.20
N LEU A 131 10.23 -4.87 6.52
CA LEU A 131 9.28 -5.54 7.41
C LEU A 131 7.91 -4.87 7.36
N SER A 132 7.87 -3.53 7.38
CA SER A 132 6.63 -2.76 7.26
C SER A 132 5.92 -3.05 5.93
N ARG A 133 6.69 -3.16 4.84
CA ARG A 133 6.19 -3.53 3.50
C ARG A 133 5.59 -4.93 3.49
N LEU A 134 6.26 -5.93 4.09
CA LEU A 134 5.75 -7.30 4.21
C LEU A 134 4.43 -7.34 4.99
N ILE A 135 4.38 -6.70 6.15
CA ILE A 135 3.18 -6.65 7.00
C ILE A 135 2.03 -5.97 6.25
N GLN A 136 2.27 -4.79 5.68
CA GLN A 136 1.26 -4.02 4.96
C GLN A 136 0.69 -4.82 3.78
N ALA A 137 1.56 -5.42 2.96
CA ALA A 137 1.12 -6.17 1.79
C ALA A 137 0.39 -7.47 2.17
N THR A 138 0.79 -8.13 3.28
CA THR A 138 0.07 -9.29 3.81
C THR A 138 -1.34 -8.90 4.27
N LEU A 139 -1.45 -7.86 5.10
CA LEU A 139 -2.74 -7.35 5.58
C LEU A 139 -3.63 -6.94 4.41
N GLN A 140 -3.11 -6.22 3.43
CA GLN A 140 -3.85 -5.80 2.24
C GLN A 140 -4.39 -7.03 1.47
N THR A 141 -3.54 -8.03 1.24
CA THR A 141 -3.95 -9.26 0.52
C THR A 141 -5.07 -10.00 1.26
N ILE A 142 -4.93 -10.18 2.58
CA ILE A 142 -5.97 -10.81 3.41
C ILE A 142 -7.28 -10.03 3.32
N PHE A 143 -7.22 -8.70 3.37
CA PHE A 143 -8.41 -7.85 3.28
C PHE A 143 -9.10 -7.99 1.92
N ILE A 144 -8.35 -7.99 0.82
CA ILE A 144 -8.93 -8.11 -0.52
C ILE A 144 -9.57 -9.49 -0.72
N LEU A 145 -8.89 -10.56 -0.31
CA LEU A 145 -9.44 -11.92 -0.40
C LEU A 145 -10.70 -12.05 0.46
N ASP A 146 -10.69 -11.57 1.70
CA ASP A 146 -11.87 -11.58 2.58
C ASP A 146 -13.01 -10.71 2.03
N ALA A 147 -12.70 -9.53 1.49
CA ALA A 147 -13.69 -8.64 0.89
C ALA A 147 -14.32 -9.24 -0.37
N SER A 148 -13.55 -9.94 -1.21
CA SER A 148 -14.04 -10.57 -2.45
C SER A 148 -15.12 -11.63 -2.22
N GLN A 149 -15.13 -12.23 -1.02
CA GLN A 149 -16.07 -13.29 -0.61
C GLN A 149 -17.26 -12.75 0.19
N ARG A 150 -17.33 -11.44 0.45
CA ARG A 150 -18.41 -10.81 1.23
C ARG A 150 -19.38 -10.06 0.33
N VAL A 151 -20.67 -10.23 0.58
CA VAL A 151 -21.74 -9.59 -0.20
C VAL A 151 -22.65 -8.77 0.72
N ALA A 152 -23.16 -7.65 0.21
CA ALA A 152 -24.16 -6.84 0.91
C ALA A 152 -25.35 -7.73 1.31
N SER A 153 -25.64 -7.75 2.61
CA SER A 153 -26.51 -8.75 3.23
C SER A 153 -28.00 -8.44 3.11
N SER A 154 -28.35 -7.21 2.76
CA SER A 154 -29.72 -6.71 2.62
C SER A 154 -29.80 -5.62 1.53
N ALA A 155 -30.94 -5.47 0.87
CA ALA A 155 -31.21 -4.40 -0.09
C ALA A 155 -31.10 -2.99 0.55
N ALA A 156 -31.33 -2.89 1.86
CA ALA A 156 -31.09 -1.66 2.63
C ALA A 156 -29.58 -1.37 2.79
N ASP A 157 -28.74 -2.39 2.96
CA ASP A 157 -27.27 -2.26 3.02
C ASP A 157 -26.67 -1.97 1.64
N ALA A 158 -27.24 -2.54 0.57
CA ALA A 158 -26.87 -2.23 -0.80
C ALA A 158 -27.12 -0.74 -1.15
N ASN A 159 -28.20 -0.16 -0.61
CA ASN A 159 -28.51 1.26 -0.77
C ASN A 159 -27.65 2.18 0.10
N ARG A 160 -27.22 1.74 1.29
CA ARG A 160 -26.36 2.54 2.20
C ARG A 160 -24.87 2.53 1.84
N LYS A 161 -24.42 1.58 1.01
CA LYS A 161 -23.03 1.40 0.54
C LYS A 161 -21.95 1.59 1.64
N PRO A 162 -22.04 0.93 2.83
CA PRO A 162 -21.21 1.28 3.99
C PRO A 162 -19.71 0.96 3.86
N GLY A 163 -19.28 0.30 2.78
CA GLY A 163 -17.86 0.02 2.49
C GLY A 163 -17.22 0.98 1.49
N ARG A 164 -18.01 1.75 0.72
CA ARG A 164 -17.52 2.46 -0.47
C ARG A 164 -16.54 3.58 -0.16
N GLU A 165 -16.77 4.32 0.92
CA GLU A 165 -15.90 5.41 1.39
C GLU A 165 -14.49 4.90 1.73
N MET A 166 -14.47 3.76 2.41
CA MET A 166 -13.24 3.15 2.90
C MET A 166 -12.49 2.43 1.78
N VAL A 167 -13.19 1.77 0.87
CA VAL A 167 -12.60 1.26 -0.38
C VAL A 167 -11.99 2.43 -1.15
N THR A 168 -12.72 3.54 -1.33
CA THR A 168 -12.22 4.73 -2.04
C THR A 168 -10.96 5.30 -1.38
N PHE A 169 -10.92 5.40 -0.05
CA PHE A 169 -9.72 5.83 0.67
C PHE A 169 -8.56 4.85 0.50
N LEU A 170 -8.80 3.54 0.66
CA LEU A 170 -7.78 2.51 0.48
C LEU A 170 -7.24 2.48 -0.96
N LEU A 171 -8.07 2.75 -1.97
CA LEU A 171 -7.64 2.89 -3.36
C LEU A 171 -6.64 4.04 -3.51
N VAL A 172 -6.94 5.21 -2.93
CA VAL A 172 -6.04 6.37 -2.99
C VAL A 172 -4.73 6.08 -2.25
N CYS A 173 -4.77 5.45 -1.08
CA CYS A 173 -3.55 5.05 -0.35
C CYS A 173 -2.72 4.01 -1.12
N ASN A 174 -3.37 3.02 -1.75
CA ASN A 174 -2.67 2.04 -2.60
C ASN A 174 -2.02 2.69 -3.81
N PHE A 175 -2.69 3.66 -4.42
CA PHE A 175 -2.12 4.45 -5.51
C PHE A 175 -0.93 5.30 -5.05
N ALA A 176 -1.02 5.96 -3.89
CA ALA A 176 0.09 6.71 -3.31
C ALA A 176 1.32 5.80 -3.02
N MET A 177 1.10 4.60 -2.46
CA MET A 177 2.17 3.63 -2.26
C MET A 177 2.78 3.19 -3.59
N TRP A 178 1.95 2.97 -4.62
CA TRP A 178 2.44 2.62 -5.95
C TRP A 178 3.35 3.72 -6.54
N ILE A 179 2.97 4.99 -6.38
CA ILE A 179 3.78 6.14 -6.82
C ILE A 179 5.14 6.14 -6.09
N ILE A 180 5.14 6.09 -4.76
CA ILE A 180 6.37 6.09 -3.95
C ILE A 180 7.29 4.94 -4.35
N THR A 181 6.77 3.70 -4.33
CA THR A 181 7.58 2.51 -4.67
C THR A 181 8.09 2.57 -6.11
N THR A 182 7.32 3.10 -7.07
CA THR A 182 7.76 3.13 -8.47
C THR A 182 8.83 4.20 -8.71
N LEU A 183 8.66 5.40 -8.13
CA LEU A 183 9.50 6.55 -8.44
C LEU A 183 10.76 6.64 -7.56
N GLU A 184 10.67 6.30 -6.28
CA GLU A 184 11.80 6.38 -5.36
C GLU A 184 12.68 5.13 -5.43
N THR A 185 12.08 3.93 -5.39
CA THR A 185 12.84 2.67 -5.42
C THR A 185 13.64 2.51 -6.71
N GLY A 186 13.08 2.90 -7.86
CA GLY A 186 13.75 2.82 -9.16
C GLY A 186 15.02 3.67 -9.28
N ARG A 187 15.21 4.67 -8.41
CA ARG A 187 16.41 5.53 -8.35
C ARG A 187 17.30 5.20 -7.16
N HIS A 188 16.72 4.74 -6.05
CA HIS A 188 17.45 4.28 -4.86
C HIS A 188 18.43 3.13 -5.18
N ASP A 189 18.07 2.28 -6.16
CA ASP A 189 18.90 1.16 -6.62
C ASP A 189 20.32 1.55 -7.09
N SER A 190 20.54 2.83 -7.41
CA SER A 190 21.84 3.32 -7.89
C SER A 190 22.91 3.42 -6.79
N ASN A 191 22.51 3.46 -5.51
CA ASN A 191 23.42 3.75 -4.39
C ASN A 191 23.07 2.92 -3.12
N SER A 192 22.48 1.75 -3.29
CA SER A 192 21.86 0.99 -2.22
C SER A 192 22.85 0.06 -1.49
N ILE A 193 22.58 -0.20 -0.21
CA ILE A 193 23.29 -1.19 0.62
C ILE A 193 23.22 -2.58 -0.02
N GLN A 194 22.09 -2.89 -0.65
CA GLN A 194 21.81 -4.11 -1.38
C GLN A 194 22.79 -4.31 -2.53
N LEU A 195 23.11 -3.25 -3.29
CA LEU A 195 24.06 -3.31 -4.39
C LEU A 195 25.49 -3.57 -3.91
N ARG A 196 25.87 -3.00 -2.76
CA ARG A 196 27.17 -3.30 -2.11
C ARG A 196 27.26 -4.74 -1.62
N PHE A 197 26.17 -5.30 -1.13
CA PHE A 197 26.13 -6.65 -0.57
C PHE A 197 26.05 -7.75 -1.65
N PHE A 198 25.09 -7.64 -2.58
CA PHE A 198 24.85 -8.65 -3.63
C PHE A 198 25.68 -8.41 -4.91
N GLY A 199 26.35 -7.26 -5.01
CA GLY A 199 26.98 -6.80 -6.23
C GLY A 199 25.97 -6.26 -7.26
N PHE A 200 26.48 -5.51 -8.23
CA PHE A 200 25.67 -4.88 -9.27
C PHE A 200 24.74 -5.86 -9.98
N TRP A 201 25.27 -6.97 -10.49
CA TRP A 201 24.50 -7.95 -11.24
C TRP A 201 23.49 -8.72 -10.37
N GLY A 202 23.90 -9.13 -9.17
CA GLY A 202 23.04 -9.86 -8.25
C GLY A 202 21.81 -9.05 -7.86
N TRP A 203 22.01 -7.80 -7.41
CA TRP A 203 20.90 -6.93 -7.06
C TRP A 203 20.05 -6.56 -8.28
N THR A 204 20.67 -6.25 -9.42
CA THR A 204 19.96 -5.88 -10.64
C THR A 204 19.00 -6.99 -11.10
N ILE A 205 19.40 -8.27 -11.03
CA ILE A 205 18.54 -9.39 -11.39
C ILE A 205 17.34 -9.48 -10.43
N ILE A 206 17.60 -9.42 -9.12
CA ILE A 206 16.55 -9.48 -8.08
C ILE A 206 15.54 -8.35 -8.28
N ALA A 207 16.00 -7.11 -8.42
CA ALA A 207 15.15 -5.94 -8.62
C ALA A 207 14.35 -6.04 -9.93
N ARG A 208 14.99 -6.44 -11.04
CA ARG A 208 14.31 -6.55 -12.35
C ARG A 208 13.22 -7.62 -12.39
N ILE A 209 13.33 -8.68 -11.59
CA ILE A 209 12.27 -9.68 -11.46
C ILE A 209 11.19 -9.19 -10.50
N SER A 210 11.59 -8.62 -9.36
CA SER A 210 10.67 -8.29 -8.28
C SER A 210 9.80 -7.06 -8.58
N THR A 211 10.38 -6.02 -9.18
CA THR A 211 9.71 -4.73 -9.39
C THR A 211 8.50 -4.85 -10.32
N PRO A 212 8.55 -5.54 -11.48
CA PRO A 212 7.37 -5.72 -12.32
C PRO A 212 6.24 -6.50 -11.63
N LEU A 213 6.58 -7.53 -10.84
CA LEU A 213 5.60 -8.29 -10.06
C LEU A 213 4.98 -7.43 -8.95
N ALA A 214 5.78 -6.63 -8.27
CA ALA A 214 5.30 -5.71 -7.24
C ALA A 214 4.39 -4.62 -7.82
N ILE A 215 4.72 -4.08 -8.99
CA ILE A 215 3.87 -3.16 -9.74
C ILE A 215 2.56 -3.85 -10.12
N PHE A 216 2.63 -5.07 -10.66
CA PHE A 216 1.46 -5.86 -11.02
C PHE A 216 0.54 -6.13 -9.82
N TYR A 217 1.12 -6.45 -8.66
CA TYR A 217 0.40 -6.59 -7.40
C TYR A 217 -0.35 -5.30 -7.04
N ARG A 218 0.34 -4.16 -7.04
CA ARG A 218 -0.26 -2.86 -6.65
C ARG A 218 -1.40 -2.46 -7.59
N PHE A 219 -1.27 -2.75 -8.89
CA PHE A 219 -2.35 -2.53 -9.85
C PHE A 219 -3.58 -3.39 -9.55
N HIS A 220 -3.39 -4.68 -9.28
CA HIS A 220 -4.51 -5.58 -8.95
C HIS A 220 -5.08 -5.29 -7.56
N SER A 221 -4.25 -4.90 -6.60
CA SER A 221 -4.69 -4.53 -5.25
C SER A 221 -5.49 -3.22 -5.22
N THR A 222 -5.47 -2.45 -6.32
CA THR A 222 -6.28 -1.25 -6.53
C THR A 222 -7.60 -1.56 -7.26
N LYS A 223 -7.88 -2.82 -7.63
CA LYS A 223 -9.15 -3.20 -8.26
C LYS A 223 -10.17 -3.78 -7.27
N ILE A 224 -10.12 -3.36 -6.01
CA ILE A 224 -11.02 -3.78 -4.91
C ILE A 224 -12.47 -3.43 -5.20
#